data_AF-A0A1H0VQD9-F1
#
_entry.id   AF-A0A1H0VQD9-F1
#
_cell.length_a   1.000
_cell.length_b   1.000
_cell.length_c   1.000
_cell.angle_alpha   90.00
_cell.angle_beta   90.00
_cell.angle_gamma   90.00
#
_symmetry.space_group_name_H-M   'P 1'
#
loop_
_entity.id
_entity.type
_entity.pdbx_description
1 polymer ?
#
loop_
_entity_poly.entity_id
_entity_poly.type
_entity_poly.pdbx_seq_one_letter_code
_entity_poly.pdbx_strand_id
1 'polypeptide(L)'
;MPRSKIQFQKGLSLREFVKKYGTEEQCRGLLFKARWPDGYRCPKCSHEQYYYVQIRRVFQCHQCRHQHSIITNTIFTSSKLPLTVWFLAIFSIT
;
A
#
# COMPACT_ATOMS: atom_id res chain seq x y z
N MET A 1 -34.34 12.58 -14.23
CA MET A 1 -33.44 12.56 -13.07
C MET A 1 -32.03 12.21 -13.53
N PRO A 2 -31.00 13.02 -13.28
CA PRO A 2 -29.65 12.66 -13.67
C PRO A 2 -29.21 11.48 -12.80
N ARG A 3 -28.90 10.35 -13.44
CA ARG A 3 -28.33 9.18 -12.76
C ARG A 3 -26.95 9.58 -12.24
N SER A 4 -26.75 9.52 -10.93
CA SER A 4 -25.44 9.76 -10.33
C SER A 4 -24.46 8.73 -10.91
N LYS A 5 -23.43 9.22 -11.61
CA LYS A 5 -22.37 8.37 -12.21
C LYS A 5 -21.63 7.52 -11.17
N ILE A 6 -21.82 7.80 -9.89
CA ILE A 6 -21.24 7.07 -8.75
C ILE A 6 -21.92 5.70 -8.58
N GLN A 7 -23.23 5.56 -8.87
CA GLN A 7 -23.98 4.31 -8.65
C GLN A 7 -23.69 3.19 -9.66
N PHE A 8 -23.05 3.50 -10.79
CA PHE A 8 -22.84 2.55 -11.88
C PHE A 8 -21.38 2.53 -12.38
N GLN A 9 -20.43 2.84 -11.51
CA GLN A 9 -19.04 2.60 -11.84
C GLN A 9 -18.83 1.10 -12.00
N LYS A 10 -18.11 0.67 -13.05
CA LYS A 10 -17.68 -0.71 -13.18
C LYS A 10 -16.75 -1.01 -12.00
N GLY A 11 -17.32 -1.59 -10.95
CA GLY A 11 -16.59 -2.08 -9.80
C GLY A 11 -15.64 -3.19 -10.21
N LEU A 12 -14.61 -3.41 -9.40
CA LEU A 12 -13.73 -4.56 -9.56
C LEU A 12 -14.52 -5.82 -9.20
N SER A 13 -14.46 -6.88 -10.01
CA SER A 13 -15.07 -8.15 -9.59
C SER A 13 -14.29 -8.77 -8.43
N LEU A 14 -14.92 -9.60 -7.59
CA LEU A 14 -14.22 -10.31 -6.51
C LEU A 14 -13.04 -11.16 -7.04
N ARG A 15 -13.21 -11.77 -8.22
CA ARG A 15 -12.14 -12.56 -8.86
C ARG A 15 -10.95 -11.68 -9.23
N GLU A 16 -11.20 -10.50 -9.78
CA GLU A 16 -10.14 -9.54 -10.10
C GLU A 16 -9.51 -8.93 -8.84
N PHE A 17 -10.30 -8.74 -7.78
CA PHE A 17 -9.82 -8.31 -6.47
C PHE A 17 -8.81 -9.30 -5.91
N VAL A 18 -9.18 -10.58 -5.80
CA VAL A 18 -8.28 -11.63 -5.28
C VAL A 18 -7.02 -11.75 -6.15
N LYS A 19 -7.14 -11.59 -7.48
CA LYS A 19 -5.98 -11.59 -8.38
C LYS A 19 -5.00 -10.44 -8.09
N LYS A 20 -5.50 -9.26 -7.72
CA LYS A 20 -4.67 -8.05 -7.51
C LYS A 20 -4.21 -7.84 -6.07
N TYR A 21 -5.00 -8.27 -5.09
CA TYR A 21 -4.83 -7.96 -3.66
C TYR A 21 -4.92 -9.19 -2.74
N GLY A 22 -4.91 -10.40 -3.31
CA GLY A 22 -5.12 -11.64 -2.57
C GLY A 22 -3.98 -12.01 -1.62
N THR A 23 -2.79 -11.42 -1.77
CA THR A 23 -1.66 -11.64 -0.85
C THR A 23 -1.16 -10.36 -0.19
N GLU A 24 -0.49 -10.54 0.94
CA GLU A 24 0.10 -9.44 1.70
C GLU A 24 1.20 -8.75 0.88
N GLU A 25 2.01 -9.51 0.15
CA GLU A 25 3.08 -9.01 -0.72
C GLU A 25 2.52 -8.16 -1.86
N GLN A 26 1.41 -8.58 -2.47
CA GLN A 26 0.71 -7.80 -3.49
C GLN A 26 0.24 -6.46 -2.93
N CYS A 27 -0.45 -6.46 -1.79
CA CYS A 27 -0.92 -5.24 -1.14
C CYS A 27 0.25 -4.30 -0.79
N ARG A 28 1.34 -4.84 -0.24
CA ARG A 28 2.55 -4.06 0.08
C ARG A 28 3.23 -3.48 -1.15
N GLY A 29 3.33 -4.25 -2.23
CA GLY A 29 3.89 -3.80 -3.50
C GLY A 29 3.06 -2.69 -4.13
N LEU A 30 1.74 -2.75 -4.00
CA LEU A 30 0.83 -1.70 -4.45
C LEU A 30 0.96 -0.43 -3.59
N LEU A 31 1.05 -0.57 -2.27
CA LEU A 31 1.33 0.58 -1.39
C LEU A 31 2.70 1.20 -1.68
N PHE A 32 3.70 0.39 -1.99
CA PHE A 32 5.02 0.87 -2.41
C PHE A 32 4.92 1.74 -3.65
N LYS A 33 4.27 1.24 -4.71
CA LYS A 33 4.07 2.00 -5.96
C LYS A 33 3.22 3.25 -5.75
N ALA A 34 2.19 3.19 -4.90
CA ALA A 34 1.34 4.33 -4.60
C ALA A 34 2.09 5.43 -3.84
N ARG A 35 2.96 5.04 -2.89
CA ARG A 35 3.77 5.98 -2.10
C ARG A 35 4.93 6.56 -2.91
N TRP A 36 5.51 5.75 -3.79
CA TRP A 36 6.73 6.06 -4.54
C TRP A 36 6.57 5.64 -6.00
N PRO A 37 5.87 6.45 -6.81
CA PRO A 37 5.64 6.15 -8.22
C PRO A 37 6.95 6.06 -9.01
N ASP A 38 7.93 6.92 -8.68
CA ASP A 38 9.22 7.01 -9.37
C ASP A 38 10.34 6.22 -8.67
N GLY A 39 10.00 5.38 -7.69
CA GLY A 39 10.95 4.64 -6.88
C GLY A 39 11.18 5.25 -5.48
N TYR A 40 11.80 4.46 -4.61
CA TYR A 40 11.96 4.80 -3.20
C TYR A 40 12.61 6.17 -3.02
N ARG A 41 12.03 6.99 -2.15
CA ARG A 41 12.63 8.24 -1.71
C ARG A 41 12.55 8.34 -0.19
N CYS A 42 13.71 8.46 0.46
CA CYS A 42 13.77 8.54 1.91
C CYS A 42 13.02 9.79 2.42
N PRO A 43 12.10 9.66 3.38
CA PRO A 43 11.34 10.81 3.90
C PRO A 43 12.19 11.78 4.75
N LYS A 44 13.41 11.41 5.14
CA LYS A 44 14.32 12.24 5.95
C LYS A 44 15.35 13.00 5.12
N CYS A 45 15.95 12.34 4.13
CA CYS A 45 17.09 12.89 3.37
C CYS A 45 16.93 12.80 1.86
N SER A 46 15.77 12.35 1.36
CA SER A 46 15.44 12.24 -0.06
C SER A 46 16.34 11.31 -0.91
N HIS A 47 17.22 10.54 -0.28
CA HIS A 47 18.06 9.55 -0.95
C HIS A 47 17.24 8.37 -1.49
N GLU A 48 17.69 7.81 -2.61
CA GLU A 48 16.91 6.86 -3.41
C GLU A 48 17.27 5.39 -3.17
N GLN A 49 18.44 5.13 -2.57
CA GLN A 49 18.88 3.78 -2.25
C GLN A 49 18.41 3.33 -0.86
N TYR A 50 18.00 2.07 -0.77
CA TYR A 50 17.52 1.45 0.46
C TYR A 50 17.88 -0.02 0.56
N TYR A 51 17.86 -0.53 1.79
CA TYR A 51 17.81 -1.96 2.11
C TYR A 51 16.42 -2.32 2.60
N TYR A 52 15.89 -3.45 2.13
CA TYR A 52 14.64 -4.00 2.66
C TYR A 52 14.92 -5.05 3.73
N VAL A 53 14.52 -4.75 4.97
CA VAL A 53 14.67 -5.67 6.10
C VAL A 53 13.43 -6.56 6.16
N GLN A 54 13.51 -7.77 5.61
CA GLN A 54 12.35 -8.67 5.48
C GLN A 54 11.69 -9.02 6.81
N ILE A 55 12.48 -9.33 7.85
CA ILE A 55 11.98 -9.75 9.17
C ILE A 55 11.06 -8.70 9.81
N ARG A 56 11.46 -7.43 9.74
CA ARG A 56 10.68 -6.30 10.29
C ARG A 56 9.77 -5.64 9.26
N ARG A 57 9.89 -6.02 7.98
CA ARG A 57 9.16 -5.45 6.84
C ARG A 57 9.32 -3.93 6.72
N VAL A 58 10.54 -3.43 6.94
CA VAL A 58 10.89 -1.99 6.90
C VAL A 58 11.91 -1.68 5.82
N PHE A 59 11.89 -0.44 5.35
CA PHE A 59 12.85 0.13 4.41
C PHE A 59 13.86 0.95 5.19
N GLN A 60 15.15 0.62 5.06
CA GLN A 60 16.25 1.36 5.66
C GLN A 60 16.97 2.15 4.58
N CYS A 61 17.08 3.47 4.76
CA CYS A 61 17.84 4.32 3.86
C CYS A 61 19.35 4.00 3.92
N HIS A 62 20.01 3.96 2.76
CA HIS A 62 21.46 3.73 2.69
C HIS A 62 22.27 4.87 3.33
N GLN A 63 21.85 6.12 3.13
CA GLN A 63 22.60 7.31 3.55
C GLN A 63 22.39 7.67 5.03
N CYS A 64 21.14 7.88 5.47
CA CYS A 64 20.85 8.33 6.85
C CYS A 64 20.51 7.19 7.82
N ARG A 65 20.48 5.93 7.35
CA ARG A 65 20.07 4.72 8.11
C ARG A 65 18.67 4.79 8.73
N HIS A 66 17.86 5.79 8.37
CA HIS A 66 16.51 5.91 8.85
C HIS A 66 15.66 4.73 8.36
N GLN A 67 14.99 4.05 9.30
CA GLN A 67 14.06 2.97 9.03
C GLN A 67 12.63 3.49 9.05
N HIS A 68 11.83 3.08 8.08
CA HIS A 68 10.39 3.31 8.12
C HIS A 68 9.64 2.15 7.46
N SER A 69 8.40 1.93 7.91
CA SER A 69 7.51 0.95 7.30
C SER A 69 6.74 1.58 6.15
N ILE A 70 6.27 0.76 5.20
CA ILE A 70 5.44 1.25 4.10
C ILE A 70 4.11 1.85 4.57
N ILE A 71 3.60 1.34 5.70
CA ILE A 71 2.32 1.77 6.29
C ILE A 71 2.44 3.02 7.16
N THR A 72 3.65 3.51 7.44
CA THR A 72 3.86 4.70 8.30
C THR A 72 3.28 5.95 7.63
N ASN A 73 2.52 6.77 8.36
CA ASN A 73 1.78 7.93 7.84
C ASN A 73 0.73 7.54 6.76
N THR A 74 0.06 6.41 6.94
CA THR A 74 -1.09 5.99 6.14
C THR A 74 -2.25 5.61 7.06
N ILE A 75 -3.45 5.41 6.51
CA ILE A 75 -4.59 4.88 7.27
C ILE A 75 -4.32 3.51 7.91
N PHE A 76 -3.28 2.80 7.43
CA PHE A 76 -2.86 1.50 7.96
C PHE A 76 -1.83 1.62 9.10
N THR A 77 -1.43 2.85 9.49
CA THR A 77 -0.47 3.06 10.59
C THR A 77 -1.02 2.45 11.89
N SER A 78 -0.14 1.76 12.63
CA SER A 78 -0.46 1.10 13.91
C SER A 78 -1.52 -0.02 13.82
N SER A 79 -1.93 -0.43 12.63
CA SER A 79 -2.81 -1.58 12.45
C SER A 79 -2.09 -2.89 12.79
N LYS A 80 -2.77 -3.76 13.57
CA LYS A 80 -2.37 -5.16 13.77
C LYS A 80 -2.96 -6.11 12.72
N LEU A 81 -3.90 -5.63 11.91
CA LEU A 81 -4.52 -6.40 10.85
C LEU A 81 -3.61 -6.45 9.61
N PRO A 82 -3.55 -7.60 8.90
CA PRO A 82 -2.93 -7.70 7.58
C PRO A 82 -3.52 -6.70 6.60
N LEU A 83 -2.73 -6.28 5.61
CA LEU A 83 -3.20 -5.37 4.57
C LEU A 83 -4.27 -6.01 3.69
N THR A 84 -4.23 -7.33 3.49
CA THR A 84 -5.28 -8.05 2.77
C THR A 84 -6.67 -7.83 3.39
N VAL A 85 -6.76 -7.80 4.72
CA VAL A 85 -8.02 -7.55 5.44
C VAL A 85 -8.50 -6.12 5.22
N TRP A 86 -7.59 -5.15 5.29
CA TRP A 86 -7.91 -3.75 5.02
C TRP A 86 -8.38 -3.51 3.59
N PHE A 87 -7.69 -4.10 2.62
CA PHE A 87 -8.04 -3.98 1.21
C PHE A 87 -9.40 -4.64 0.93
N LEU A 88 -9.69 -5.77 1.58
CA LEU A 88 -10.99 -6.43 1.50
C LEU A 88 -12.09 -5.57 2.11
N ALA A 89 -11.85 -4.98 3.30
CA ALA A 89 -12.80 -4.09 3.94
C ALA A 89 -13.14 -2.87 3.06
N ILE A 90 -12.13 -2.24 2.47
CA ILE A 90 -12.32 -1.14 1.51
C ILE A 90 -13.13 -1.62 0.31
N PHE A 91 -12.76 -2.77 -0.27
CA PHE A 91 -13.47 -3.36 -1.41
C PHE A 91 -14.96 -3.61 -1.09
N SER A 92 -15.29 -4.13 0.08
CA SER A 92 -16.68 -4.44 0.47
C SER A 92 -17.56 -3.21 0.73
N ILE A 93 -16.98 -2.02 0.92
CA ILE A 93 -17.73 -0.77 1.09
C ILE A 93 -18.01 -0.10 -0.27
N THR A 94 -17.25 -0.48 -1.32
CA THR A 94 -17.38 0.06 -2.69
C THR A 94 -18.37 -0.74 -3.52
#